data_AF-A0A9P6G301-F1
#
_entry.id   AF-A0A9P6G301-F1
#
_cell.length_a   1.000
_cell.length_b   1.000
_cell.length_c   1.000
_cell.angle_alpha   90.00
_cell.angle_beta   90.00
_cell.angle_gamma   90.00
#
_symmetry.space_group_name_H-M   'P 1'
#
loop_
_entity.id
_entity.type
_entity.pdbx_description
1 polymer ?
#
loop_
_entity_poly.entity_id
_entity_poly.type
_entity_poly.pdbx_seq_one_letter_code
_entity_poly.pdbx_strand_id
1 'polypeptide(L)' 'MANLNIGGQSDDAFYRYKMPKLISKIEGKGNGIKTVIPNMSDIARALSRPTTYPTKFFGCELGAQVK' A
#
# COMPACT_ATOMS: atom_id res chain seq x y z
N MET A 1 11.74 8.90 8.11
CA MET A 1 10.75 7.80 7.98
C MET A 1 11.48 6.60 7.38
N ALA A 2 11.36 5.42 7.97
CA ALA A 2 12.10 4.24 7.50
C ALA A 2 11.42 3.66 6.25
N ASN A 3 12.16 3.58 5.14
CA ASN A 3 11.70 2.93 3.91
C ASN A 3 11.95 1.43 3.99
N LEU A 4 11.05 0.65 3.42
CA LEU A 4 11.10 -0.81 3.37
C LEU A 4 11.71 -1.27 2.05
N ASN A 5 12.43 -2.38 2.07
CA ASN A 5 12.97 -3.01 0.87
C ASN A 5 11.85 -3.69 0.08
N ILE A 6 11.80 -3.43 -1.23
CA ILE A 6 10.81 -4.04 -2.12
C ILE A 6 11.21 -5.50 -2.34
N GLY A 7 10.41 -6.44 -1.82
CA GLY A 7 10.72 -7.89 -1.83
C GLY A 7 10.81 -8.52 -0.43
N GLY A 8 10.64 -7.74 0.64
CA GLY A 8 10.41 -8.25 1.99
C GLY A 8 11.66 -8.67 2.78
N GLN A 9 12.85 -8.59 2.20
CA GLN A 9 14.11 -8.82 2.94
C GLN A 9 14.50 -7.57 3.74
N SER A 10 14.43 -7.66 5.06
CA SER A 10 14.75 -6.55 5.99
C SER A 10 16.24 -6.38 6.29
N ASP A 11 17.07 -7.38 6.00
CA ASP A 11 18.47 -7.42 6.45
C ASP A 11 19.44 -6.58 5.62
N ASP A 12 19.11 -6.28 4.36
CA ASP A 12 19.99 -5.46 3.50
C ASP A 12 19.70 -3.95 3.69
N ALA A 13 20.56 -3.29 4.48
CA ALA A 13 20.49 -1.84 4.69
C ALA A 13 20.74 -1.01 3.42
N PHE A 14 21.45 -1.55 2.43
CA PHE A 14 21.86 -0.85 1.20
C PHE A 14 21.02 -1.24 -0.02
N TYR A 15 19.92 -1.97 0.19
CA TYR A 15 19.06 -2.39 -0.90
C TYR A 15 18.62 -1.19 -1.76
N ARG A 16 18.77 -1.33 -3.08
CA ARG A 16 18.60 -0.22 -4.03
C ARG A 16 17.14 0.24 -4.16
N TYR A 17 16.18 -0.68 -4.08
CA TYR A 17 14.77 -0.39 -4.33
C TYR A 17 13.98 -0.36 -3.02
N LYS A 18 13.63 0.85 -2.57
CA LYS A 18 12.90 1.04 -1.32
C LYS A 18 11.54 1.67 -1.57
N MET A 19 10.56 1.32 -0.74
CA MET A 19 9.22 1.91 -0.75
C MET A 19 8.85 2.47 0.63
N PRO A 20 8.00 3.52 0.70
CA PRO A 20 7.48 3.97 1.98
C PRO A 20 6.61 2.87 2.62
N LYS A 21 6.62 2.81 3.96
CA LYS A 21 5.76 1.89 4.71
C LYS A 21 4.29 2.22 4.46
N LEU A 22 3.46 1.21 4.26
CA LEU A 22 2.01 1.39 4.07
C LEU A 22 1.36 2.03 5.30
N ILE A 23 0.56 3.07 5.07
CA ILE A 23 -0.22 3.76 6.10
C ILE A 23 -1.68 3.44 5.81
N SER A 24 -2.35 2.76 6.74
CA SER A 24 -3.78 2.52 6.68
C SER A 24 -4.50 3.44 7.68
N LYS A 25 -5.66 3.92 7.27
CA LYS A 25 -6.57 4.69 8.10
C LYS A 25 -7.96 4.08 7.97
N ILE A 26 -8.58 3.78 9.11
CA ILE A 26 -9.96 3.30 9.14
C ILE A 26 -10.88 4.51 9.14
N GLU A 27 -11.88 4.49 8.26
CA GLU A 27 -12.94 5.50 8.20
C GLU A 27 -14.31 4.84 8.25
N GLY A 28 -15.27 5.48 8.91
CA GLY A 28 -16.61 4.92 9.10
C GLY A 28 -16.68 3.87 10.21
N LYS A 29 -17.88 3.31 10.40
CA LYS A 29 -18.19 2.27 11.39
C LYS A 29 -19.40 1.44 10.94
N GLY A 30 -19.52 0.21 11.44
CA GLY A 30 -20.60 -0.71 11.06
C GLY A 30 -20.55 -1.05 9.56
N ASN A 31 -21.70 -1.03 8.90
CA ASN A 31 -21.84 -1.41 7.48
C ASN A 31 -21.12 -0.47 6.50
N GLY A 32 -20.62 0.69 6.96
CA GLY A 32 -19.89 1.66 6.15
C GLY A 32 -18.41 1.80 6.51
N ILE A 33 -17.82 0.82 7.20
CA ILE A 33 -16.39 0.82 7.51
C ILE A 33 -15.57 0.63 6.24
N LYS A 34 -14.52 1.45 6.06
CA LYS A 34 -13.59 1.34 4.93
C LYS A 34 -12.15 1.57 5.40
N THR A 35 -11.22 0.92 4.72
CA THR A 35 -9.79 1.12 4.93
C THR A 35 -9.26 2.02 3.83
N VAL A 36 -8.84 3.23 4.21
CA VAL A 36 -8.23 4.21 3.32
C VAL A 36 -6.71 4.08 3.42
N ILE A 37 -6.00 4.13 2.29
CA ILE A 37 -4.54 4.10 2.23
C ILE A 37 -4.08 5.46 1.69
N PRO A 38 -3.77 6.45 2.56
CA PRO A 38 -3.46 7.80 2.11
C PRO A 38 -2.17 7.90 1.29
N ASN A 39 -1.20 7.04 1.57
CA ASN A 39 0.12 7.06 0.93
C ASN A 39 0.24 6.13 -0.28
N MET A 40 -0.89 5.69 -0.85
CA MET A 40 -0.88 4.78 -2.00
C MET A 40 -0.18 5.37 -3.22
N SER A 41 -0.26 6.69 -3.42
CA SER A 41 0.45 7.40 -4.50
C SER A 41 1.97 7.24 -4.43
N ASP A 42 2.53 7.36 -3.23
CA ASP A 42 3.98 7.29 -3.03
C ASP A 42 4.49 5.86 -3.15
N ILE A 43 3.70 4.89 -2.67
CA ILE A 43 3.99 3.46 -2.83
C ILE A 43 3.96 3.08 -4.31
N ALA A 44 2.91 3.49 -5.04
CA ALA A 44 2.75 3.20 -6.45
C ALA A 44 3.90 3.79 -7.29
N ARG A 45 4.38 4.99 -6.92
CA ARG A 45 5.58 5.60 -7.52
C ARG A 45 6.84 4.78 -7.27
N ALA A 46 7.06 4.29 -6.05
CA ALA A 46 8.20 3.42 -5.73
C ALA A 46 8.16 2.09 -6.50
N LEU A 47 6.96 1.57 -6.78
CA LEU A 47 6.75 0.35 -7.56
C LEU A 47 6.74 0.58 -9.08
N SER A 48 6.84 1.84 -9.55
CA SER A 48 6.69 2.20 -10.97
C SER A 48 5.38 1.67 -11.59
N ARG A 49 4.30 1.66 -10.81
CA ARG A 49 2.96 1.22 -11.27
C ARG A 49 1.93 2.33 -11.04
N PRO A 50 0.91 2.43 -11.89
CA PRO A 50 -0.27 3.25 -11.59
C PRO A 50 -0.92 2.84 -10.26
N THR A 51 -1.46 3.81 -9.53
CA THR A 51 -2.14 3.60 -8.23
C THR A 51 -3.35 2.68 -8.31
N THR A 52 -3.98 2.57 -9.48
CA THR A 52 -5.16 1.74 -9.73
C THR A 52 -4.88 0.23 -9.66
N TYR A 53 -3.66 -0.20 -9.98
CA TYR A 53 -3.29 -1.61 -9.92
C TYR A 53 -3.22 -2.16 -8.49
N PRO A 54 -2.43 -1.56 -7.55
CA PRO A 54 -2.37 -2.06 -6.19
C PRO A 54 -3.71 -1.93 -5.47
N THR A 55 -4.50 -0.88 -5.72
CA THR A 55 -5.85 -0.77 -5.13
C THR A 55 -6.79 -1.84 -5.68
N LYS A 56 -6.75 -2.13 -6.98
CA LYS A 56 -7.56 -3.21 -7.57
C LYS A 56 -7.16 -4.59 -7.02
N PHE A 57 -5.86 -4.83 -6.85
CA PHE A 57 -5.35 -6.06 -6.24
C PHE A 57 -5.91 -6.26 -4.84
N PHE A 58 -5.86 -5.24 -3.97
CA PHE A 58 -6.45 -5.34 -2.63
C PHE A 58 -7.97 -5.60 -2.65
N GLY A 59 -8.69 -5.01 -3.60
CA GLY A 59 -10.13 -5.27 -3.73
C GLY A 59 -10.45 -6.72 -4.08
N CYS A 60 -9.67 -7.33 -4.99
CA CYS A 60 -9.83 -8.73 -5.37
C CYS A 60 -9.45 -9.68 -4.22
N GLU A 61 -8.28 -9.49 -3.62
CA GLU A 61 -7.77 -10.39 -2.56
C GLU A 61 -8.59 -10.32 -1.27
N LEU A 62 -9.09 -9.13 -0.92
CA LEU A 62 -9.85 -8.93 0.32
C LEU A 62 -11.37 -9.07 0.12
N GLY A 63 -11.82 -9.32 -1.11
CA GLY A 63 -13.25 -9.38 -1.44
C GLY A 63 -13.99 -8.06 -1.15
N ALA A 64 -13.31 -6.93 -1.26
CA ALA A 64 -13.81 -5.62 -0.89
C ALA A 64 -14.07 -4.72 -2.11
N GLN A 65 -15.13 -3.92 -2.04
CA GLN A 65 -15.35 -2.89 -3.06
C GLN A 65 -14.28 -1.80 -2.92
N VAL A 66 -13.56 -1.57 -4.01
CA VAL A 66 -12.54 -0.53 -4.11
C VAL A 66 -13.03 0.60 -5.00
N LYS A 67 -12.69 1.83 -4.61
CA LYS A 67 -13.03 3.06 -5.32
C LYS A 67 -11.77 3.87 -5.57
#